data_AF-A0A6S4UQQ3-F1
#
_entry.id   AF-A0A6S4UQQ3-F1
#
_cell.length_a   1.000
_cell.length_b   1.000
_cell.length_c   1.000
_cell.angle_alpha   90.00
_cell.angle_beta   90.00
_cell.angle_gamma   90.00
#
_symmetry.space_group_name_H-M   'P 1'
#
loop_
_entity.id
_entity.type
_entity.pdbx_description
1 polymer ?
#
loop_
_entity_poly.entity_id
_entity_poly.type
_entity_poly.pdbx_seq_one_letter_code
_entity_poly.pdbx_strand_id
1 'polypeptide(L)'
;MRRFSCIVGSVFLAMTQAQAELVINGSTISSNATVPVVTSEDYTPNNNFQSCLANLRSQAIAAGVSGTTYDRYTQNLTPDYSVIDKLNYQPEFSTPIWDYLSGLVDEERVELGKQKLAQHRDVLNRASQTYGVPPETIVAVWGVESNFGDISGKYPLLQALGTLSCEGRRQSYFRTEFFATMRILQRGDLTEDQLKGSWAGAFGHTQFMPSTYERLAVDFDGDGRRDLVSSTADALASTANFLNKAGWQTGMPWGFEVKVPQGMSIDGEGRRSKKALSSWSARGVTRIDGSPLVQGALSGNTSAGLMAPAGVNGPVFLVFKNFDAIYSYNAAESYGLAIAHLSDRLKGAGPFVASWPTDDPGTSRAERREIQQFLINRGYDIGAVDGLIGDKTRVAIRQEQTRLGLNPTGRAGQQILRAFRQEQAQKMMQ
;
A
#
# COMPACT_ATOMS: atom_id res chain seq x y z
N MET A 1 -59.71 2.08 -34.81
CA MET A 1 -58.94 2.41 -33.59
C MET A 1 -58.35 1.12 -33.04
N ARG A 2 -57.04 0.90 -33.26
CA ARG A 2 -56.34 -0.34 -32.90
C ARG A 2 -55.75 -0.21 -31.49
N ARG A 3 -55.93 -1.26 -30.68
CA ARG A 3 -55.39 -1.44 -29.33
C ARG A 3 -53.87 -1.60 -29.38
N PHE A 4 -53.15 -0.98 -28.44
CA PHE A 4 -51.77 -1.34 -28.12
C PHE A 4 -51.62 -1.51 -26.61
N SER A 5 -51.27 -2.73 -26.22
CA SER A 5 -50.83 -3.12 -24.88
C SER A 5 -49.42 -2.59 -24.64
N CYS A 6 -49.18 -1.90 -23.52
CA CYS A 6 -47.83 -1.64 -23.02
C CYS A 6 -47.47 -2.72 -21.98
N ILE A 7 -46.47 -3.53 -22.32
CA ILE A 7 -45.84 -4.48 -21.41
C ILE A 7 -44.71 -3.75 -20.67
N VAL A 8 -44.73 -3.86 -19.35
CA VAL A 8 -43.71 -3.40 -18.41
C VAL A 8 -42.46 -4.28 -18.55
N GLY A 9 -41.31 -3.68 -18.85
CA GLY A 9 -40.01 -4.34 -18.83
C GLY A 9 -39.11 -3.72 -17.76
N SER A 10 -39.08 -4.32 -16.57
CA SER A 10 -38.13 -3.97 -15.50
C SER A 10 -36.75 -4.53 -15.84
N VAL A 11 -35.79 -3.67 -16.14
CA VAL A 11 -34.38 -4.05 -16.30
C VAL A 11 -33.76 -4.17 -14.90
N PHE A 12 -33.54 -5.41 -14.44
CA PHE A 12 -32.68 -5.69 -13.30
C PHE A 12 -31.22 -5.50 -13.72
N LEU A 13 -30.58 -4.43 -13.23
CA LEU A 13 -29.13 -4.28 -13.23
C LEU A 13 -28.57 -5.18 -12.12
N ALA A 14 -28.10 -6.37 -12.50
CA ALA A 14 -27.28 -7.20 -11.63
C ALA A 14 -25.92 -6.52 -11.45
N MET A 15 -25.70 -5.88 -10.30
CA MET A 15 -24.37 -5.47 -9.88
C MET A 15 -23.58 -6.73 -9.52
N THR A 16 -22.63 -7.10 -10.38
CA THR A 16 -21.63 -8.10 -10.02
C THR A 16 -20.67 -7.47 -9.01
N GLN A 17 -20.73 -7.92 -7.75
CA GLN A 17 -19.67 -7.64 -6.79
C GLN A 17 -18.39 -8.30 -7.29
N ALA A 18 -17.47 -7.50 -7.82
CA ALA A 18 -16.11 -7.94 -8.04
C ALA A 18 -15.50 -8.29 -6.67
N GLN A 19 -15.20 -9.58 -6.46
CA GLN A 19 -14.45 -10.02 -5.29
C GLN A 19 -13.06 -9.35 -5.34
N ALA A 20 -12.80 -8.43 -4.42
CA ALA A 20 -11.46 -7.92 -4.23
C ALA A 20 -10.57 -9.05 -3.67
N GLU A 21 -9.71 -9.62 -4.52
CA GLU A 21 -8.65 -10.51 -4.06
C GLU A 21 -7.69 -9.70 -3.17
N LEU A 22 -7.57 -10.11 -1.90
CA LEU A 22 -6.60 -9.55 -0.97
C LEU A 22 -5.20 -9.89 -1.52
N VAL A 23 -4.52 -8.98 -2.22
CA VAL A 23 -3.14 -9.26 -2.64
C VAL A 23 -2.18 -8.94 -1.51
N ILE A 24 -1.39 -9.93 -1.09
CA ILE A 24 -0.29 -9.77 -0.13
C ILE A 24 0.99 -10.16 -0.88
N ASN A 25 1.95 -9.23 -0.98
CA ASN A 25 3.27 -9.43 -1.60
C ASN A 25 3.25 -10.06 -3.00
N GLY A 26 2.45 -9.51 -3.91
CA GLY A 26 2.50 -9.85 -5.33
C GLY A 26 1.95 -11.23 -5.73
N SER A 27 1.49 -12.05 -4.76
CA SER A 27 0.92 -13.37 -5.04
C SER A 27 -0.60 -13.26 -5.21
N THR A 28 -1.10 -13.36 -6.44
CA THR A 28 -2.52 -13.58 -6.74
C THR A 28 -2.85 -15.05 -6.49
N ILE A 29 -3.71 -15.35 -5.52
CA ILE A 29 -4.24 -16.70 -5.34
C ILE A 29 -5.68 -16.68 -5.84
N SER A 30 -5.89 -17.18 -7.05
CA SER A 30 -7.24 -17.41 -7.58
C SER A 30 -7.95 -18.44 -6.71
N SER A 31 -8.90 -17.97 -5.89
CA SER A 31 -9.83 -18.86 -5.22
C SER A 31 -10.95 -19.21 -6.20
N ASN A 32 -10.85 -20.36 -6.86
CA ASN A 32 -11.95 -20.95 -7.65
C ASN A 32 -13.09 -21.52 -6.77
N ALA A 33 -13.36 -20.89 -5.63
CA ALA A 33 -14.49 -21.23 -4.79
C ALA A 33 -15.45 -20.04 -4.79
N THR A 34 -16.65 -20.25 -5.33
CA THR A 34 -17.82 -19.43 -5.04
C THR A 34 -18.13 -19.54 -3.56
N VAL A 35 -17.43 -18.76 -2.74
CA VAL A 35 -17.74 -18.61 -1.32
C VAL A 35 -18.87 -17.58 -1.23
N PRO A 36 -19.99 -17.90 -0.57
CA PRO A 36 -21.03 -16.90 -0.31
C PRO A 36 -20.42 -15.73 0.47
N VAL A 37 -20.85 -14.51 0.13
CA VAL A 37 -20.48 -13.31 0.87
C VAL A 37 -21.12 -13.42 2.26
N VAL A 38 -20.35 -13.92 3.22
CA VAL A 38 -20.73 -13.89 4.64
C VAL A 38 -20.44 -12.48 5.13
N THR A 39 -21.48 -11.70 5.40
CA THR A 39 -21.41 -10.45 6.16
C THR A 39 -20.92 -10.75 7.57
N SER A 40 -20.06 -9.88 8.12
CA SER A 40 -19.28 -10.08 9.36
C SER A 40 -20.07 -10.14 10.67
N GLU A 41 -21.39 -10.31 10.65
CA GLU A 41 -22.18 -10.52 11.87
C GLU A 41 -22.22 -11.99 12.32
N ASP A 42 -21.71 -12.93 11.51
CA ASP A 42 -21.85 -14.39 11.74
C ASP A 42 -20.55 -15.14 12.09
N TYR A 43 -19.42 -14.45 12.37
CA TYR A 43 -18.24 -15.18 12.84
C TYR A 43 -18.41 -15.58 14.32
N THR A 44 -18.81 -16.83 14.53
CA THR A 44 -18.80 -17.45 15.86
C THR A 44 -17.44 -18.11 16.09
N PRO A 45 -16.64 -17.66 17.07
CA PRO A 45 -15.39 -18.34 17.42
C PRO A 45 -15.64 -19.82 17.67
N ASN A 46 -14.93 -20.69 16.95
CA ASN A 46 -14.89 -22.09 17.33
C ASN A 46 -13.95 -22.19 18.54
N ASN A 47 -14.38 -22.77 19.65
CA ASN A 47 -13.57 -22.99 20.87
C ASN A 47 -12.42 -24.01 20.67
N ASN A 48 -11.79 -24.01 19.49
CA ASN A 48 -10.94 -25.08 18.98
C ASN A 48 -9.52 -24.60 18.61
N PHE A 49 -9.14 -23.36 18.97
CA PHE A 49 -7.86 -22.77 18.59
C PHE A 49 -6.67 -23.65 19.01
N GLN A 50 -6.67 -24.15 20.25
CA GLN A 50 -5.60 -25.03 20.73
C GLN A 50 -5.52 -26.35 19.96
N SER A 51 -6.65 -27.00 19.65
CA SER A 51 -6.63 -28.22 18.84
C SER A 51 -6.20 -27.94 17.39
N CYS A 52 -6.55 -26.77 16.84
CA CYS A 52 -6.03 -26.35 15.56
C CYS A 52 -4.49 -26.25 15.60
N LEU A 53 -3.92 -25.55 16.59
CA LEU A 53 -2.46 -25.49 16.75
C LEU A 53 -1.84 -26.89 16.92
N ALA A 54 -2.47 -27.79 17.67
CA ALA A 54 -2.01 -29.17 17.77
C ALA A 54 -1.98 -29.90 16.41
N ASN A 55 -3.01 -29.71 15.59
CA ASN A 55 -3.12 -30.30 14.24
C ASN A 55 -2.13 -29.70 13.22
N LEU A 56 -1.63 -28.49 13.46
CA LEU A 56 -0.64 -27.84 12.60
C LEU A 56 0.80 -28.29 12.90
N ARG A 57 1.06 -28.90 14.06
CA ARG A 57 2.42 -29.26 14.50
C ARG A 57 3.17 -30.15 13.51
N SER A 58 2.53 -31.20 12.99
CA SER A 58 3.17 -32.12 12.04
C SER A 58 3.52 -31.43 10.71
N GLN A 59 2.66 -30.51 10.25
CA GLN A 59 2.89 -29.71 9.05
C GLN A 59 4.05 -28.72 9.26
N ALA A 60 4.13 -28.09 10.44
CA ALA A 60 5.22 -27.20 10.79
C ALA A 60 6.58 -27.94 10.80
N ILE A 61 6.59 -29.16 11.36
CA ILE A 61 7.78 -30.03 11.36
C ILE A 61 8.20 -30.42 9.95
N ALA A 62 7.24 -30.82 9.11
CA ALA A 62 7.50 -31.10 7.69
C ALA A 62 8.02 -29.87 6.94
N ALA A 63 7.65 -28.67 7.39
CA ALA A 63 8.13 -27.40 6.88
C ALA A 63 9.44 -26.90 7.52
N GLY A 64 10.12 -27.70 8.35
CA GLY A 64 11.44 -27.38 8.92
C GLY A 64 11.45 -26.65 10.27
N VAL A 65 10.29 -26.52 10.94
CA VAL A 65 10.22 -26.04 12.32
C VAL A 65 10.53 -27.21 13.26
N SER A 66 11.45 -27.06 14.21
CA SER A 66 11.70 -28.11 15.20
C SER A 66 10.51 -28.26 16.15
N GLY A 67 10.29 -29.48 16.68
CA GLY A 67 9.22 -29.73 17.63
C GLY A 67 9.32 -28.84 18.88
N THR A 68 10.54 -28.63 19.40
CA THR A 68 10.79 -27.75 20.55
C THR A 68 10.49 -26.29 20.27
N THR A 69 10.86 -25.78 19.09
CA THR A 69 10.48 -24.43 18.62
C THR A 69 8.96 -24.29 18.55
N TYR A 70 8.28 -25.25 17.92
CA TYR A 70 6.84 -25.21 17.77
C TYR A 70 6.15 -25.17 19.14
N ASP A 71 6.47 -26.13 20.01
CA ASP A 71 5.87 -26.27 21.33
C ASP A 71 6.09 -25.00 22.18
N ARG A 72 7.31 -24.45 22.16
CA ARG A 72 7.66 -23.20 22.86
C ARG A 72 6.78 -22.02 22.44
N TYR A 73 6.58 -21.85 21.13
CA TYR A 73 5.89 -20.67 20.58
C TYR A 73 4.38 -20.85 20.45
N THR A 74 3.84 -22.06 20.64
CA THR A 74 2.39 -22.30 20.63
C THR A 74 1.76 -22.52 22.00
N GLN A 75 2.52 -22.96 23.02
CA GLN A 75 1.96 -23.38 24.32
C GLN A 75 1.05 -22.36 25.02
N ASN A 76 1.30 -21.05 24.82
CA ASN A 76 0.56 -19.96 25.47
C ASN A 76 -0.13 -19.03 24.46
N LEU A 77 -0.23 -19.45 23.19
CA LEU A 77 -0.78 -18.60 22.15
C LEU A 77 -2.31 -18.50 22.31
N THR A 78 -2.85 -17.28 22.28
CA THR A 78 -4.29 -17.02 22.32
C THR A 78 -4.74 -16.30 21.05
N PRO A 79 -5.92 -16.59 20.49
CA PRO A 79 -6.34 -15.92 19.25
C PRO A 79 -6.60 -14.42 19.48
N ASP A 80 -6.29 -13.60 18.48
CA ASP A 80 -6.70 -12.18 18.42
C ASP A 80 -7.72 -12.01 17.30
N TYR A 81 -9.01 -12.12 17.62
CA TYR A 81 -10.06 -12.04 16.61
C TYR A 81 -10.19 -10.67 15.94
N SER A 82 -9.58 -9.61 16.49
CA SER A 82 -9.58 -8.29 15.84
C SER A 82 -8.84 -8.26 14.50
N VAL A 83 -7.99 -9.26 14.23
CA VAL A 83 -7.32 -9.39 12.92
C VAL A 83 -8.23 -9.97 11.84
N ILE A 84 -9.30 -10.67 12.20
CA ILE A 84 -10.23 -11.30 11.26
C ILE A 84 -11.02 -10.23 10.50
N ASP A 85 -11.52 -9.22 11.20
CA ASP A 85 -12.28 -8.11 10.59
C ASP A 85 -11.44 -7.34 9.56
N LYS A 86 -10.12 -7.28 9.80
CA LYS A 86 -9.17 -6.56 8.93
C LYS A 86 -8.91 -7.26 7.62
N LEU A 87 -9.19 -8.57 7.51
CA LEU A 87 -9.11 -9.29 6.25
C LEU A 87 -9.98 -8.66 5.16
N ASN A 88 -11.05 -7.94 5.52
CA ASN A 88 -12.00 -7.41 4.55
C ASN A 88 -11.63 -6.01 4.03
N TYR A 89 -10.53 -5.41 4.52
CA TYR A 89 -10.18 -4.04 4.20
C TYR A 89 -8.78 -3.92 3.59
N GLN A 90 -8.73 -3.50 2.31
CA GLN A 90 -7.50 -3.03 1.67
C GLN A 90 -7.68 -1.57 1.22
N PRO A 91 -7.00 -0.62 1.87
CA PRO A 91 -7.13 0.79 1.54
C PRO A 91 -6.68 1.10 0.11
N GLU A 92 -5.72 0.35 -0.44
CA GLU A 92 -5.15 0.57 -1.78
C GLU A 92 -6.19 0.45 -2.90
N PHE A 93 -7.23 -0.37 -2.71
CA PHE A 93 -8.28 -0.65 -3.69
C PHE A 93 -9.60 0.08 -3.40
N SER A 94 -9.80 0.54 -2.16
CA SER A 94 -11.04 1.18 -1.72
C SER A 94 -10.94 2.70 -1.57
N THR A 95 -9.72 3.22 -1.46
CA THR A 95 -9.47 4.65 -1.27
C THR A 95 -9.29 5.33 -2.62
N PRO A 96 -9.98 6.47 -2.89
CA PRO A 96 -9.72 7.24 -4.09
C PRO A 96 -8.23 7.57 -4.22
N ILE A 97 -7.66 7.44 -5.42
CA ILE A 97 -6.20 7.45 -5.57
C ILE A 97 -5.54 8.75 -5.07
N TRP A 98 -6.22 9.90 -5.20
CA TRP A 98 -5.73 11.17 -4.68
C TRP A 98 -5.69 11.24 -3.14
N ASP A 99 -6.57 10.52 -2.44
CA ASP A 99 -6.51 10.38 -0.99
C ASP A 99 -5.39 9.46 -0.55
N TYR A 100 -5.26 8.34 -1.28
CA TYR A 100 -4.22 7.36 -1.02
C TYR A 100 -2.83 8.01 -1.19
N LEU A 101 -2.60 8.70 -2.31
CA LEU A 101 -1.36 9.40 -2.58
C LEU A 101 -1.10 10.58 -1.64
N SER A 102 -2.11 11.42 -1.34
CA SER A 102 -1.89 12.57 -0.44
C SER A 102 -1.51 12.19 0.98
N GLY A 103 -1.92 11.01 1.46
CA GLY A 103 -1.47 10.48 2.75
C GLY A 103 -0.09 9.82 2.72
N LEU A 104 0.36 9.42 1.53
CA LEU A 104 1.61 8.69 1.32
C LEU A 104 2.75 9.55 0.77
N VAL A 105 2.44 10.63 0.06
CA VAL A 105 3.41 11.53 -0.56
C VAL A 105 3.02 12.98 -0.25
N ASP A 106 3.43 13.43 0.92
CA ASP A 106 3.29 14.82 1.38
C ASP A 106 4.68 15.44 1.65
N GLU A 107 4.72 16.76 1.86
CA GLU A 107 5.98 17.47 2.09
C GLU A 107 6.70 17.00 3.36
N GLU A 108 5.97 16.62 4.40
CA GLU A 108 6.55 16.12 5.66
C GLU A 108 7.35 14.83 5.41
N ARG A 109 6.77 13.88 4.67
CA ARG A 109 7.46 12.63 4.31
C ARG A 109 8.59 12.85 3.31
N VAL A 110 8.44 13.78 2.36
CA VAL A 110 9.51 14.11 1.40
C VAL A 110 10.73 14.67 2.13
N GLU A 111 10.54 15.63 3.04
CA GLU A 111 11.63 16.21 3.79
C GLU A 111 12.27 15.21 4.75
N LEU A 112 11.47 14.38 5.43
CA LEU A 112 12.00 13.30 6.26
C LEU A 112 12.80 12.29 5.42
N GLY A 113 12.32 11.93 4.23
CA GLY A 113 13.03 11.03 3.32
C GLY A 113 14.36 11.60 2.83
N LYS A 114 14.45 12.91 2.55
CA LYS A 114 15.71 13.58 2.24
C LYS A 114 16.70 13.54 3.41
N GLN A 115 16.20 13.73 4.64
CA GLN A 115 17.02 13.58 5.84
C GLN A 115 17.52 12.14 5.98
N LYS A 116 16.67 11.13 5.73
CA LYS A 116 17.05 9.70 5.76
C LYS A 116 18.07 9.34 4.67
N LEU A 117 17.95 9.91 3.47
CA LEU A 117 18.96 9.77 2.41
C LEU A 117 20.32 10.29 2.87
N ALA A 118 20.36 11.46 3.52
CA ALA A 118 21.59 12.03 4.05
C ALA A 118 22.15 11.22 5.22
N GLN A 119 21.30 10.85 6.18
CA GLN A 119 21.66 10.09 7.39
C GLN A 119 22.24 8.71 7.06
N HIS A 120 21.68 8.01 6.07
CA HIS A 120 22.05 6.64 5.72
C HIS A 120 22.80 6.55 4.39
N ARG A 121 23.47 7.64 3.98
CA ARG A 121 24.11 7.76 2.67
C ARG A 121 25.08 6.62 2.35
N ASP A 122 25.92 6.22 3.30
CA ASP A 122 26.95 5.21 3.06
C ASP A 122 26.35 3.83 2.80
N VAL A 123 25.39 3.42 3.63
CA VAL A 123 24.70 2.13 3.46
C VAL A 123 23.84 2.11 2.19
N LEU A 124 23.16 3.21 1.88
CA LEU A 124 22.37 3.35 0.66
C LEU A 124 23.25 3.30 -0.59
N ASN A 125 24.41 3.95 -0.58
CA ASN A 125 25.36 3.89 -1.70
C ASN A 125 25.87 2.46 -1.91
N ARG A 126 26.25 1.77 -0.84
CA ARG A 126 26.67 0.36 -0.92
C ARG A 126 25.54 -0.53 -1.46
N ALA A 127 24.33 -0.43 -0.90
CA ALA A 127 23.19 -1.20 -1.37
C ALA A 127 22.86 -0.89 -2.85
N SER A 128 22.94 0.38 -3.25
CA SER A 128 22.75 0.80 -4.64
C SER A 128 23.78 0.19 -5.57
N GLN A 129 25.06 0.20 -5.19
CA GLN A 129 26.14 -0.43 -5.95
C GLN A 129 25.97 -1.95 -6.06
N THR A 130 25.53 -2.61 -4.99
CA THR A 130 25.32 -4.07 -4.98
C THR A 130 24.11 -4.49 -5.82
N TYR A 131 23.00 -3.76 -5.73
CA TYR A 131 21.70 -4.21 -6.27
C TYR A 131 21.22 -3.41 -7.48
N GLY A 132 21.88 -2.31 -7.85
CA GLY A 132 21.54 -1.48 -9.01
C GLY A 132 20.29 -0.60 -8.83
N VAL A 133 19.77 -0.51 -7.60
CA VAL A 133 18.58 0.28 -7.26
C VAL A 133 19.00 1.65 -6.72
N PRO A 134 18.47 2.77 -7.21
CA PRO A 134 18.81 4.10 -6.70
C PRO A 134 18.47 4.28 -5.21
N PRO A 135 19.29 4.99 -4.42
CA PRO A 135 19.01 5.30 -3.02
C PRO A 135 17.61 5.87 -2.78
N GLU A 136 17.16 6.79 -3.63
CA GLU A 136 15.87 7.46 -3.51
C GLU A 136 14.70 6.49 -3.67
N THR A 137 14.84 5.48 -4.54
CA THR A 137 13.84 4.42 -4.68
C THR A 137 13.81 3.52 -3.45
N ILE A 138 14.98 3.15 -2.90
CA ILE A 138 15.07 2.34 -1.68
C ILE A 138 14.40 3.08 -0.51
N VAL A 139 14.72 4.37 -0.33
CA VAL A 139 14.13 5.21 0.72
C VAL A 139 12.65 5.48 0.48
N ALA A 140 12.20 5.59 -0.77
CA ALA A 140 10.78 5.74 -1.08
C ALA A 140 9.95 4.52 -0.66
N VAL A 141 10.44 3.30 -0.93
CA VAL A 141 9.80 2.07 -0.40
C VAL A 141 9.74 2.13 1.12
N TRP A 142 10.87 2.42 1.77
CA TRP A 142 10.95 2.49 3.23
C TRP A 142 9.98 3.52 3.84
N GLY A 143 9.83 4.68 3.19
CA GLY A 143 8.91 5.73 3.62
C GLY A 143 7.43 5.34 3.48
N VAL A 144 7.08 4.62 2.41
CA VAL A 144 5.70 4.14 2.19
C VAL A 144 5.37 2.97 3.11
N GLU A 145 6.29 2.02 3.30
CA GLU A 145 6.03 0.81 4.08
C GLU A 145 5.86 1.08 5.59
N SER A 146 6.79 1.85 6.17
CA SER A 146 6.87 1.96 7.63
C SER A 146 7.11 3.37 8.12
N ASN A 147 6.94 4.38 7.26
CA ASN A 147 7.32 5.76 7.57
C ASN A 147 8.76 5.83 8.11
N PHE A 148 9.68 5.16 7.41
CA PHE A 148 11.09 5.08 7.78
C PHE A 148 11.35 4.35 9.12
N GLY A 149 10.54 3.35 9.45
CA GLY A 149 10.65 2.52 10.66
C GLY A 149 9.77 2.97 11.82
N ASP A 150 9.22 4.18 11.78
CA ASP A 150 8.39 4.73 12.87
C ASP A 150 7.05 3.99 13.04
N ILE A 151 6.58 3.31 11.98
CA ILE A 151 5.32 2.56 11.95
C ILE A 151 5.62 1.13 11.47
N SER A 152 6.06 0.27 12.39
CA SER A 152 6.36 -1.14 12.10
C SER A 152 5.20 -2.10 12.38
N GLY A 153 4.15 -1.61 13.05
CA GLY A 153 2.99 -2.38 13.49
C GLY A 153 3.04 -2.73 14.98
N LYS A 154 1.96 -3.33 15.49
CA LYS A 154 1.76 -3.55 16.93
C LYS A 154 1.34 -4.98 17.30
N TYR A 155 0.99 -5.80 16.30
CA TYR A 155 0.51 -7.15 16.54
C TYR A 155 1.69 -8.09 16.73
N PRO A 156 1.76 -8.87 17.83
CA PRO A 156 2.71 -9.97 17.94
C PRO A 156 2.49 -10.95 16.76
N LEU A 157 3.54 -11.18 15.96
CA LEU A 157 3.40 -11.86 14.67
C LEU A 157 2.89 -13.30 14.82
N LEU A 158 3.44 -14.04 15.79
CA LEU A 158 2.99 -15.41 16.09
C LEU A 158 1.51 -15.44 16.45
N GLN A 159 1.02 -14.46 17.21
CA GLN A 159 -0.38 -14.38 17.61
C GLN A 159 -1.31 -14.10 16.42
N ALA A 160 -0.97 -13.08 15.63
CA ALA A 160 -1.76 -12.71 14.46
C ALA A 160 -1.78 -13.83 13.41
N LEU A 161 -0.61 -14.36 13.04
CA LEU A 161 -0.48 -15.42 12.05
C LEU A 161 -1.01 -16.76 12.56
N GLY A 162 -0.88 -17.07 13.85
CA GLY A 162 -1.49 -18.23 14.47
C GLY A 162 -3.02 -18.16 14.38
N THR A 163 -3.60 -17.01 14.71
CA THR A 163 -5.05 -16.75 14.56
C THR A 163 -5.48 -16.98 13.12
N LEU A 164 -4.82 -16.33 12.15
CA LEU A 164 -5.15 -16.44 10.72
C LEU A 164 -4.86 -17.82 10.10
N SER A 165 -4.00 -18.62 10.74
CA SER A 165 -3.74 -20.01 10.34
C SER A 165 -4.87 -20.96 10.74
N CYS A 166 -5.58 -20.61 11.81
CA CYS A 166 -6.63 -21.42 12.42
C CYS A 166 -8.04 -20.91 12.13
N GLU A 167 -8.19 -19.64 11.76
CA GLU A 167 -9.48 -18.96 11.68
C GLU A 167 -9.55 -18.08 10.43
N GLY A 168 -10.77 -17.76 10.00
CA GLY A 168 -11.02 -16.91 8.84
C GLY A 168 -10.68 -17.57 7.50
N ARG A 169 -10.24 -16.75 6.53
CA ARG A 169 -9.96 -17.15 5.14
C ARG A 169 -8.46 -17.17 4.86
N ARG A 170 -8.07 -17.88 3.79
CA ARG A 170 -6.66 -18.02 3.34
C ARG A 170 -5.73 -18.70 4.36
N GLN A 171 -6.26 -19.56 5.22
CA GLN A 171 -5.49 -20.25 6.26
C GLN A 171 -4.23 -20.96 5.73
N SER A 172 -4.30 -21.57 4.54
CA SER A 172 -3.11 -22.21 3.91
C SER A 172 -1.95 -21.23 3.69
N TYR A 173 -2.25 -20.02 3.23
CA TYR A 173 -1.26 -18.97 3.06
C TYR A 173 -0.69 -18.55 4.42
N PHE A 174 -1.54 -18.26 5.40
CA PHE A 174 -1.09 -17.82 6.72
C PHE A 174 -0.34 -18.90 7.51
N ARG A 175 -0.64 -20.19 7.30
CA ARG A 175 0.16 -21.30 7.85
C ARG A 175 1.59 -21.28 7.33
N THR A 176 1.77 -20.97 6.04
CA THR A 176 3.11 -20.83 5.45
C THR A 176 3.90 -19.72 6.14
N GLU A 177 3.26 -18.57 6.36
CA GLU A 177 3.88 -17.41 7.03
C GLU A 177 4.11 -17.67 8.53
N PHE A 178 3.20 -18.36 9.19
CA PHE A 178 3.33 -18.75 10.60
C PHE A 178 4.54 -19.69 10.80
N PHE A 179 4.69 -20.69 9.94
CA PHE A 179 5.84 -21.60 10.01
C PHE A 179 7.15 -20.89 9.65
N ALA A 180 7.14 -19.99 8.67
CA ALA A 180 8.30 -19.15 8.35
C ALA A 180 8.71 -18.28 9.54
N THR A 181 7.74 -17.69 10.26
CA THR A 181 8.00 -16.90 11.48
C THR A 181 8.76 -17.73 12.52
N MET A 182 8.33 -18.98 12.75
CA MET A 182 9.02 -19.87 13.70
C MET A 182 10.42 -20.26 13.22
N ARG A 183 10.64 -20.45 11.91
CA ARG A 183 11.97 -20.73 11.37
C ARG A 183 12.91 -19.53 11.51
N ILE A 184 12.41 -18.31 11.36
CA ILE A 184 13.19 -17.08 11.62
C ILE A 184 13.66 -17.05 13.08
N LEU A 185 12.76 -17.31 14.02
CA LEU A 185 13.07 -17.39 15.45
C LEU A 185 14.05 -18.54 15.76
N GLN A 186 13.87 -19.70 15.14
CA GLN A 186 14.75 -20.86 15.30
C GLN A 186 16.17 -20.59 14.79
N ARG A 187 16.31 -19.84 13.69
CA ARG A 187 17.62 -19.44 13.16
C ARG A 187 18.33 -18.44 14.08
N GLY A 188 17.57 -17.68 14.87
CA GLY A 188 18.10 -16.69 15.81
C GLY A 188 18.38 -15.32 15.17
N ASP A 189 17.90 -15.07 13.95
CA ASP A 189 18.07 -13.76 13.33
C ASP A 189 17.29 -12.67 14.09
N LEU A 190 16.14 -13.01 14.68
CA LEU A 190 15.24 -12.10 15.39
C LEU A 190 14.75 -12.76 16.67
N THR A 191 14.41 -11.93 17.66
CA THR A 191 13.76 -12.35 18.89
C THR A 191 12.25 -12.23 18.79
N GLU A 192 11.51 -12.93 19.65
CA GLU A 192 10.04 -12.87 19.70
C GLU A 192 9.53 -11.45 19.93
N ASP A 193 10.17 -10.69 20.83
CA ASP A 193 9.78 -9.31 21.13
C ASP A 193 9.98 -8.35 19.95
N GLN A 194 10.92 -8.65 19.06
CA GLN A 194 11.16 -7.90 17.82
C GLN A 194 10.09 -8.19 16.75
N LEU A 195 9.46 -9.36 16.77
CA LEU A 195 8.47 -9.78 15.78
C LEU A 195 7.08 -9.22 16.09
N LYS A 196 6.98 -7.90 15.99
CA LYS A 196 5.71 -7.15 15.94
C LYS A 196 5.52 -6.59 14.54
N GLY A 197 4.27 -6.61 14.07
CA GLY A 197 3.95 -6.25 12.71
C GLY A 197 2.52 -5.78 12.50
N SER A 198 2.17 -5.67 11.22
CA SER A 198 0.78 -5.54 10.78
C SER A 198 -0.05 -6.75 11.22
N TRP A 199 -1.37 -6.57 11.20
CA TRP A 199 -2.33 -7.63 11.51
C TRP A 199 -2.19 -8.85 10.57
N ALA A 200 -1.65 -8.67 9.36
CA ALA A 200 -1.48 -9.71 8.36
C ALA A 200 -0.12 -10.43 8.47
N GLY A 201 0.78 -9.96 9.32
CA GLY A 201 2.10 -10.56 9.54
C GLY A 201 3.26 -9.91 8.79
N ALA A 202 3.04 -8.83 8.03
CA ALA A 202 4.13 -7.99 7.53
C ALA A 202 4.81 -7.26 8.70
N PHE A 203 6.15 -7.21 8.77
CA PHE A 203 6.86 -6.71 9.95
C PHE A 203 8.13 -5.91 9.64
N GLY A 204 8.61 -5.20 10.66
CA GLY A 204 9.86 -4.43 10.60
C GLY A 204 9.80 -3.23 9.66
N HIS A 205 10.97 -2.72 9.29
CA HIS A 205 11.13 -1.57 8.40
C HIS A 205 10.62 -1.85 6.98
N THR A 206 10.75 -3.09 6.51
CA THR A 206 10.42 -3.48 5.13
C THR A 206 8.98 -3.94 4.97
N GLN A 207 8.27 -4.22 6.07
CA GLN A 207 6.95 -4.87 6.03
C GLN A 207 6.95 -6.15 5.17
N PHE A 208 8.07 -6.87 5.17
CA PHE A 208 8.10 -8.19 4.55
C PHE A 208 7.19 -9.16 5.30
N MET A 209 6.53 -10.02 4.54
CA MET A 209 5.97 -11.25 5.09
C MET A 209 7.11 -12.21 5.46
N PRO A 210 6.96 -13.06 6.49
CA PRO A 210 7.98 -14.01 6.92
C PRO A 210 8.62 -14.84 5.80
N SER A 211 7.85 -15.35 4.84
CA SER A 211 8.36 -16.09 3.68
C SER A 211 9.18 -15.21 2.73
N THR A 212 8.83 -13.93 2.62
CA THR A 212 9.58 -12.94 1.85
C THR A 212 10.91 -12.64 2.53
N TYR A 213 10.89 -12.49 3.86
CA TYR A 213 12.09 -12.36 4.67
C TYR A 213 13.04 -13.54 4.45
N GLU A 214 12.56 -14.79 4.53
CA GLU A 214 13.45 -15.95 4.39
C GLU A 214 14.19 -15.96 3.04
N ARG A 215 13.49 -15.55 1.98
CA ARG A 215 14.00 -15.52 0.62
C ARG A 215 14.90 -14.32 0.31
N LEU A 216 14.66 -13.16 0.91
CA LEU A 216 15.20 -11.89 0.44
C LEU A 216 15.89 -11.02 1.49
N ALA A 217 15.70 -11.30 2.79
CA ALA A 217 16.42 -10.58 3.83
C ALA A 217 17.93 -10.81 3.68
N VAL A 218 18.71 -9.76 3.90
CA VAL A 218 20.17 -9.79 3.83
C VAL A 218 20.77 -9.21 5.11
N ASP A 219 21.85 -9.82 5.55
CA ASP A 219 22.75 -9.33 6.60
C ASP A 219 23.74 -8.41 5.88
N PHE A 220 23.62 -7.10 6.12
CA PHE A 220 24.35 -6.09 5.38
C PHE A 220 25.37 -5.33 6.23
N ASP A 221 25.23 -5.38 7.56
CA ASP A 221 26.25 -4.90 8.48
C ASP A 221 27.26 -5.99 8.90
N GLY A 222 26.96 -7.27 8.63
CA GLY A 222 27.86 -8.40 8.76
C GLY A 222 27.90 -9.02 10.17
N ASP A 223 26.87 -8.79 10.99
CA ASP A 223 26.80 -9.28 12.37
C ASP A 223 26.32 -10.74 12.48
N GLY A 224 25.94 -11.37 11.37
CA GLY A 224 25.44 -12.73 11.26
C GLY A 224 23.91 -12.84 11.32
N ARG A 225 23.18 -11.72 11.50
CA ARG A 225 21.72 -11.65 11.59
C ARG A 225 21.17 -10.84 10.43
N ARG A 226 19.92 -11.09 10.08
CA ARG A 226 19.19 -10.32 9.05
C ARG A 226 18.11 -9.49 9.72
N ASP A 227 18.50 -8.54 10.55
CA ASP A 227 17.59 -7.82 11.45
C ASP A 227 16.86 -6.69 10.73
N LEU A 228 15.72 -7.00 10.09
CA LEU A 228 14.87 -5.99 9.43
C LEU A 228 14.07 -5.10 10.41
N VAL A 229 14.25 -5.29 11.72
CA VAL A 229 13.53 -4.55 12.78
C VAL A 229 14.42 -3.48 13.39
N SER A 230 15.67 -3.80 13.73
CA SER A 230 16.59 -2.89 14.40
C SER A 230 17.75 -2.45 13.52
N SER A 231 18.15 -3.25 12.53
CA SER A 231 19.21 -2.86 11.58
C SER A 231 18.60 -2.13 10.39
N THR A 232 18.79 -0.81 10.36
CA THR A 232 18.46 -0.02 9.17
C THR A 232 19.31 -0.45 7.98
N ALA A 233 20.54 -0.95 8.20
CA ALA A 233 21.38 -1.42 7.11
C ALA A 233 20.76 -2.62 6.40
N ASP A 234 20.32 -3.61 7.18
CA ASP A 234 19.68 -4.82 6.65
C ASP A 234 18.35 -4.49 5.98
N ALA A 235 17.54 -3.61 6.57
CA ALA A 235 16.27 -3.19 5.99
C ALA A 235 16.43 -2.54 4.61
N LEU A 236 17.36 -1.60 4.48
CA LEU A 236 17.61 -0.88 3.22
C LEU A 236 18.19 -1.81 2.15
N ALA A 237 19.16 -2.64 2.52
CA ALA A 237 19.75 -3.60 1.59
C ALA A 237 18.77 -4.69 1.18
N SER A 238 17.92 -5.18 2.09
CA SER A 238 16.88 -6.17 1.79
C SER A 238 15.82 -5.61 0.86
N THR A 239 15.47 -4.33 1.03
CA THR A 239 14.58 -3.61 0.11
C THR A 239 15.19 -3.52 -1.29
N ALA A 240 16.47 -3.17 -1.39
CA ALA A 240 17.19 -3.12 -2.65
C ALA A 240 17.29 -4.52 -3.31
N ASN A 241 17.59 -5.55 -2.52
CA ASN A 241 17.62 -6.94 -2.97
C ASN A 241 16.26 -7.40 -3.50
N PHE A 242 15.16 -7.03 -2.83
CA PHE A 242 13.81 -7.32 -3.31
C PHE A 242 13.58 -6.74 -4.71
N LEU A 243 13.83 -5.44 -4.88
CA LEU A 243 13.60 -4.77 -6.17
C LEU A 243 14.51 -5.34 -7.27
N ASN A 244 15.75 -5.66 -6.94
CA ASN A 244 16.66 -6.35 -7.85
C ASN A 244 16.10 -7.71 -8.30
N LYS A 245 15.66 -8.56 -7.35
CA LYS A 245 15.05 -9.87 -7.66
C LYS A 245 13.70 -9.75 -8.37
N ALA A 246 12.98 -8.65 -8.18
CA ALA A 246 11.76 -8.30 -8.91
C ALA A 246 12.03 -7.86 -10.36
N GLY A 247 13.29 -7.77 -10.78
CA GLY A 247 13.68 -7.46 -12.15
C GLY A 247 13.87 -5.97 -12.43
N TRP A 248 14.22 -5.19 -11.40
CA TRP A 248 14.68 -3.81 -11.57
C TRP A 248 15.82 -3.73 -12.59
N GLN A 249 15.75 -2.74 -13.48
CA GLN A 249 16.71 -2.44 -14.52
C GLN A 249 17.45 -1.15 -14.16
N THR A 250 18.71 -1.28 -13.77
CA THR A 250 19.59 -0.15 -13.46
C THR A 250 19.61 0.86 -14.60
N GLY A 251 19.47 2.15 -14.27
CA GLY A 251 19.49 3.25 -15.25
C GLY A 251 18.18 3.46 -16.02
N MET A 252 17.20 2.56 -15.91
CA MET A 252 15.88 2.74 -16.51
C MET A 252 14.93 3.50 -15.56
N PRO A 253 14.04 4.37 -16.08
CA PRO A 253 13.02 5.01 -15.25
C PRO A 253 11.92 4.00 -14.85
N TRP A 254 11.21 4.27 -13.74
CA TRP A 254 9.96 3.57 -13.45
C TRP A 254 8.87 3.96 -14.45
N GLY A 255 8.83 5.23 -14.84
CA GLY A 255 7.81 5.84 -15.68
C GLY A 255 7.94 7.35 -15.70
N PHE A 256 6.98 8.02 -16.32
CA PHE A 256 6.82 9.47 -16.28
C PHE A 256 5.41 9.85 -16.75
N GLU A 257 4.97 11.03 -16.35
CA GLU A 257 3.67 11.59 -16.72
C GLU A 257 3.66 12.04 -18.19
N VAL A 258 2.54 11.81 -18.87
CA VAL A 258 2.38 12.07 -20.30
C VAL A 258 1.08 12.81 -20.59
N LYS A 259 1.10 13.58 -21.68
CA LYS A 259 -0.10 14.13 -22.29
C LYS A 259 -0.61 13.16 -23.35
N VAL A 260 -1.87 12.78 -23.22
CA VAL A 260 -2.61 12.00 -24.22
C VAL A 260 -3.37 12.96 -25.13
N PRO A 261 -3.26 12.84 -26.47
CA PRO A 261 -4.04 13.66 -27.40
C PRO A 261 -5.55 13.54 -27.18
N GLN A 262 -6.27 14.65 -27.36
CA GLN A 262 -7.73 14.65 -27.28
C GLN A 262 -8.32 13.66 -28.29
N GLY A 263 -9.22 12.80 -27.83
CA GLY A 263 -9.88 11.79 -28.67
C GLY A 263 -9.06 10.51 -28.92
N MET A 264 -7.82 10.41 -28.44
CA MET A 264 -7.09 9.14 -28.45
C MET A 264 -7.75 8.16 -27.48
N SER A 265 -8.27 7.03 -27.99
CA SER A 265 -8.76 5.95 -27.13
C SER A 265 -7.60 5.33 -26.34
N ILE A 266 -7.87 5.08 -25.06
CA ILE A 266 -7.01 4.35 -24.12
C ILE A 266 -7.64 3.01 -23.72
N ASP A 267 -8.67 2.56 -24.44
CA ASP A 267 -9.36 1.31 -24.13
C ASP A 267 -8.43 0.12 -24.33
N GLY A 268 -8.40 -0.78 -23.34
CA GLY A 268 -7.47 -1.91 -23.33
C GLY A 268 -6.02 -1.51 -23.05
N GLU A 269 -5.74 -0.24 -22.78
CA GLU A 269 -4.42 0.20 -22.32
C GLU A 269 -4.29 0.12 -20.81
N GLY A 270 -3.08 -0.18 -20.34
CA GLY A 270 -2.76 -0.27 -18.93
C GLY A 270 -1.29 -0.62 -18.71
N ARG A 271 -0.91 -0.82 -17.45
CA ARG A 271 0.46 -1.18 -17.05
C ARG A 271 1.00 -2.43 -17.78
N ARG A 272 0.13 -3.42 -18.03
CA ARG A 272 0.49 -4.72 -18.63
C ARG A 272 0.49 -4.72 -20.16
N SER A 273 -0.28 -3.84 -20.82
CA SER A 273 -0.44 -3.82 -22.29
C SER A 273 0.68 -3.05 -23.01
N LYS A 274 1.93 -3.34 -22.63
CA LYS A 274 3.08 -2.53 -23.04
C LYS A 274 3.29 -2.51 -24.56
N LYS A 275 3.62 -1.33 -25.09
CA LYS A 275 4.00 -1.11 -26.50
C LYS A 275 5.32 -0.34 -26.57
N ALA A 276 5.99 -0.42 -27.71
CA ALA A 276 7.21 0.35 -27.97
C ALA A 276 6.94 1.86 -27.85
N LEU A 277 7.88 2.63 -27.32
CA LEU A 277 7.78 4.10 -27.25
C LEU A 277 7.49 4.75 -28.61
N SER A 278 8.02 4.19 -29.70
CA SER A 278 7.71 4.64 -31.06
C SER A 278 6.22 4.54 -31.41
N SER A 279 5.50 3.53 -30.88
CA SER A 279 4.06 3.39 -31.06
C SER A 279 3.29 4.48 -30.30
N TRP A 280 3.74 4.83 -29.09
CA TRP A 280 3.15 5.92 -28.32
C TRP A 280 3.39 7.28 -28.97
N SER A 281 4.62 7.54 -29.43
CA SER A 281 4.95 8.74 -30.20
C SER A 281 4.11 8.85 -31.47
N ALA A 282 3.94 7.76 -32.22
CA ALA A 282 3.13 7.74 -33.44
C ALA A 282 1.63 8.00 -33.18
N ARG A 283 1.14 7.70 -31.97
CA ARG A 283 -0.21 8.05 -31.50
C ARG A 283 -0.29 9.47 -30.94
N GLY A 284 0.80 10.24 -30.96
CA GLY A 284 0.85 11.63 -30.51
C GLY A 284 1.05 11.81 -29.00
N VAL A 285 1.33 10.74 -28.25
CA VAL A 285 1.65 10.85 -26.82
C VAL A 285 2.96 11.61 -26.66
N THR A 286 2.98 12.56 -25.71
CA THR A 286 4.16 13.38 -25.39
C THR A 286 4.38 13.39 -23.88
N ARG A 287 5.60 13.70 -23.40
CA ARG A 287 5.79 13.94 -21.97
C ARG A 287 5.00 15.16 -21.54
N ILE A 288 4.54 15.16 -20.29
CA ILE A 288 3.70 16.25 -19.78
C ILE A 288 4.43 17.60 -19.76
N ASP A 289 5.76 17.58 -19.64
CA ASP A 289 6.65 18.74 -19.65
C ASP A 289 7.08 19.18 -21.07
N GLY A 290 6.62 18.48 -22.11
CA GLY A 290 6.97 18.75 -23.51
C GLY A 290 8.31 18.17 -23.97
N SER A 291 9.09 17.52 -23.09
CA SER A 291 10.36 16.90 -23.49
C SER A 291 10.15 15.60 -24.31
N PRO A 292 11.15 15.15 -25.09
CA PRO A 292 11.03 13.94 -25.91
C PRO A 292 10.75 12.68 -25.08
N LEU A 293 9.90 11.77 -25.60
CA LEU A 293 9.66 10.47 -24.96
C LEU A 293 10.94 9.63 -24.85
N VAL A 294 11.79 9.69 -25.87
CA VAL A 294 13.05 8.95 -25.97
C VAL A 294 14.20 9.84 -25.52
N GLN A 295 14.74 9.56 -24.33
CA GLN A 295 15.90 10.23 -23.77
C GLN A 295 16.66 9.31 -22.80
N GLY A 296 17.95 9.60 -22.58
CA GLY A 296 18.82 8.81 -21.72
C GLY A 296 18.92 7.36 -22.20
N ALA A 297 18.62 6.40 -21.32
CA ALA A 297 18.67 4.96 -21.63
C ALA A 297 17.46 4.44 -22.43
N LEU A 298 16.46 5.29 -22.71
CA LEU A 298 15.28 4.90 -23.48
C LEU A 298 15.58 4.89 -24.98
N SER A 299 14.96 3.96 -25.71
CA SER A 299 14.95 3.92 -27.18
C SER A 299 13.53 3.81 -27.72
N GLY A 300 13.34 4.01 -29.02
CA GLY A 300 12.03 3.84 -29.66
C GLY A 300 11.41 2.44 -29.45
N ASN A 301 12.23 1.41 -29.22
CA ASN A 301 11.79 0.03 -28.99
C ASN A 301 11.52 -0.28 -27.52
N THR A 302 11.78 0.64 -26.59
CA THR A 302 11.54 0.40 -25.16
C THR A 302 10.04 0.22 -24.91
N SER A 303 9.67 -0.89 -24.25
CA SER A 303 8.28 -1.22 -23.93
C SER A 303 7.75 -0.40 -22.74
N ALA A 304 6.66 0.32 -22.94
CA ALA A 304 5.94 1.08 -21.91
C ALA A 304 4.43 0.78 -21.95
N GLY A 305 3.79 0.67 -20.79
CA GLY A 305 2.33 0.61 -20.65
C GLY A 305 1.76 1.99 -20.36
N LEU A 306 0.58 2.31 -20.88
CA LEU A 306 -0.11 3.57 -20.60
C LEU A 306 -1.08 3.35 -19.44
N MET A 307 -0.76 3.91 -18.28
CA MET A 307 -1.52 3.76 -17.04
C MET A 307 -2.26 5.07 -16.74
N ALA A 308 -3.59 5.00 -16.57
CA ALA A 308 -4.46 6.15 -16.27
C ALA A 308 -5.27 5.87 -15.00
N PRO A 309 -4.67 6.03 -13.80
CA PRO A 309 -5.25 5.52 -12.55
C PRO A 309 -6.60 6.16 -12.15
N ALA A 310 -6.90 7.35 -12.66
CA ALA A 310 -8.17 8.04 -12.48
C ALA A 310 -8.87 8.33 -13.82
N GLY A 311 -8.57 7.53 -14.85
CA GLY A 311 -9.01 7.77 -16.22
C GLY A 311 -8.25 8.89 -16.92
N VAL A 312 -8.61 9.17 -18.18
CA VAL A 312 -7.89 10.09 -19.07
C VAL A 312 -7.91 11.57 -18.63
N ASN A 313 -8.84 11.93 -17.74
CA ASN A 313 -8.98 13.30 -17.22
C ASN A 313 -8.08 13.57 -16.00
N GLY A 314 -7.39 12.56 -15.48
CA GLY A 314 -6.38 12.72 -14.43
C GLY A 314 -4.96 12.58 -14.97
N PRO A 315 -3.97 12.46 -14.06
CA PRO A 315 -2.61 12.10 -14.42
C PRO A 315 -2.55 10.76 -15.18
N VAL A 316 -1.82 10.75 -16.29
CA VAL A 316 -1.58 9.56 -17.12
C VAL A 316 -0.08 9.33 -17.24
N PHE A 317 0.36 8.08 -17.15
CA PHE A 317 1.76 7.71 -17.10
C PHE A 317 2.11 6.69 -18.17
N LEU A 318 3.29 6.84 -18.78
CA LEU A 318 3.96 5.70 -19.40
C LEU A 318 4.83 5.01 -18.35
N VAL A 319 4.58 3.72 -18.10
CA VAL A 319 5.25 2.92 -17.06
C VAL A 319 6.05 1.74 -17.64
N PHE A 320 7.26 1.56 -17.13
CA PHE A 320 8.24 0.59 -17.59
C PHE A 320 8.37 -0.60 -16.63
N LYS A 321 9.35 -1.47 -16.87
CA LYS A 321 9.62 -2.66 -16.04
C LYS A 321 9.97 -2.29 -14.58
N ASN A 322 10.57 -1.14 -14.34
CA ASN A 322 10.88 -0.69 -12.98
C ASN A 322 9.64 -0.33 -12.17
N PHE A 323 8.55 0.12 -12.82
CA PHE A 323 7.26 0.21 -12.13
C PHE A 323 6.70 -1.17 -11.81
N ASP A 324 6.89 -2.17 -12.68
CA ASP A 324 6.46 -3.55 -12.38
C ASP A 324 7.24 -4.15 -11.21
N ALA A 325 8.53 -3.82 -11.07
CA ALA A 325 9.35 -4.21 -9.93
C ALA A 325 8.82 -3.59 -8.62
N ILE A 326 8.47 -2.30 -8.62
CA ILE A 326 7.84 -1.62 -7.47
C ILE A 326 6.48 -2.25 -7.16
N TYR A 327 5.62 -2.42 -8.18
CA TYR A 327 4.30 -3.04 -8.05
C TYR A 327 4.36 -4.46 -7.49
N SER A 328 5.46 -5.18 -7.68
CA SER A 328 5.58 -6.54 -7.14
C SER A 328 5.71 -6.58 -5.61
N TYR A 329 6.08 -5.46 -4.98
CA TYR A 329 6.15 -5.32 -3.52
C TYR A 329 4.75 -5.39 -2.91
N ASN A 330 3.79 -4.66 -3.48
CA ASN A 330 2.35 -4.82 -3.22
C ASN A 330 1.56 -4.53 -4.50
N ALA A 331 0.68 -5.46 -4.88
CA ALA A 331 0.06 -5.53 -6.19
C ALA A 331 -1.11 -4.55 -6.41
N ALA A 332 -0.95 -3.31 -5.99
CA ALA A 332 -1.85 -2.21 -6.27
C ALA A 332 -1.14 -1.10 -7.06
N GLU A 333 -1.79 -0.58 -8.10
CA GLU A 333 -1.21 0.51 -8.91
C GLU A 333 -1.11 1.81 -8.11
N SER A 334 -2.05 2.07 -7.20
CA SER A 334 -2.02 3.18 -6.26
C SER A 334 -0.79 3.12 -5.35
N TYR A 335 -0.50 1.93 -4.79
CA TYR A 335 0.70 1.65 -4.01
C TYR A 335 1.98 1.85 -4.83
N GLY A 336 2.06 1.25 -6.02
CA GLY A 336 3.24 1.37 -6.88
C GLY A 336 3.50 2.81 -7.30
N LEU A 337 2.44 3.57 -7.58
CA LEU A 337 2.52 4.98 -7.92
C LEU A 337 2.94 5.84 -6.72
N ALA A 338 2.56 5.50 -5.49
CA ALA A 338 3.02 6.23 -4.31
C ALA A 338 4.54 6.13 -4.12
N ILE A 339 5.11 4.93 -4.24
CA ILE A 339 6.56 4.74 -4.13
C ILE A 339 7.29 5.39 -5.31
N ALA A 340 6.79 5.20 -6.52
CA ALA A 340 7.34 5.81 -7.72
C ALA A 340 7.36 7.33 -7.62
N HIS A 341 6.25 7.93 -7.18
CA HIS A 341 6.13 9.36 -7.01
C HIS A 341 7.05 9.87 -5.89
N LEU A 342 7.05 9.23 -4.72
CA LEU A 342 7.95 9.60 -3.63
C LEU A 342 9.42 9.51 -4.05
N SER A 343 9.82 8.49 -4.82
CA SER A 343 11.19 8.38 -5.38
C SER A 343 11.55 9.59 -6.23
N ASP A 344 10.64 10.07 -7.08
CA ASP A 344 10.88 11.28 -7.89
C ASP A 344 10.92 12.55 -7.03
N ARG A 345 10.03 12.68 -6.03
CA ARG A 345 10.04 13.80 -5.08
C ARG A 345 11.36 13.87 -4.30
N LEU A 346 11.92 12.71 -3.92
CA LEU A 346 13.21 12.61 -3.24
C LEU A 346 14.40 12.98 -4.15
N LYS A 347 14.28 12.79 -5.46
CA LYS A 347 15.24 13.30 -6.47
C LYS A 347 15.10 14.80 -6.74
N GLY A 348 14.13 15.46 -6.11
CA GLY A 348 13.86 16.89 -6.28
C GLY A 348 12.83 17.23 -7.36
N ALA A 349 12.09 16.24 -7.89
CA ALA A 349 10.97 16.53 -8.78
C ALA A 349 9.78 17.16 -8.01
N GLY A 350 8.94 17.88 -8.74
CA GLY A 350 7.68 18.42 -8.23
C GLY A 350 6.57 17.38 -8.09
N PRO A 351 5.36 17.80 -7.64
CA PRO A 351 4.15 16.98 -7.71
C PRO A 351 3.78 16.66 -9.17
N PHE A 352 2.80 15.77 -9.36
CA PHE A 352 2.20 15.58 -10.69
C PHE A 352 1.67 16.89 -11.27
N VAL A 353 1.82 17.05 -12.58
CA VAL A 353 1.46 18.28 -13.29
C VAL A 353 -0.05 18.33 -13.53
N ALA A 354 -0.65 17.23 -13.99
CA ALA A 354 -2.09 17.15 -14.15
C ALA A 354 -2.77 17.09 -12.77
N SER A 355 -3.88 17.81 -12.64
CA SER A 355 -4.73 17.70 -11.46
C SER A 355 -5.54 16.41 -11.48
N TRP A 356 -5.86 15.90 -10.30
CA TRP A 356 -6.82 14.80 -10.18
C TRP A 356 -8.21 15.24 -10.65
N PRO A 357 -9.01 14.34 -11.26
CA PRO A 357 -10.33 14.68 -11.80
C PRO A 357 -11.39 14.71 -10.68
N THR A 358 -11.16 15.56 -9.67
CA THR A 358 -12.05 15.77 -8.52
C THR A 358 -11.98 17.22 -8.06
N ASP A 359 -13.10 17.74 -7.59
CA ASP A 359 -13.21 19.05 -6.94
C ASP A 359 -12.88 19.00 -5.43
N ASP A 360 -12.75 17.79 -4.89
CA ASP A 360 -12.38 17.51 -3.50
C ASP A 360 -11.10 16.65 -3.47
N PRO A 361 -9.91 17.16 -3.84
CA PRO A 361 -8.69 16.36 -3.74
C PRO A 361 -8.33 16.02 -2.28
N GLY A 362 -7.42 15.07 -2.11
CA GLY A 362 -6.97 14.64 -0.80
C GLY A 362 -6.18 15.73 -0.05
N THR A 363 -6.17 15.63 1.27
CA THR A 363 -5.40 16.52 2.15
C THR A 363 -4.10 15.87 2.58
N SER A 364 -3.05 16.68 2.71
CA SER A 364 -1.77 16.31 3.33
C SER A 364 -1.94 16.04 4.83
N ARG A 365 -0.94 15.40 5.47
CA ARG A 365 -0.96 15.17 6.92
C ARG A 365 -1.08 16.46 7.75
N ALA A 366 -0.41 17.52 7.32
CA ALA A 366 -0.50 18.83 7.97
C ALA A 366 -1.92 19.42 7.89
N GLU A 367 -2.55 19.33 6.73
CA GLU A 367 -3.93 19.77 6.52
C GLU A 367 -4.94 18.91 7.29
N ARG A 368 -4.69 17.60 7.44
CA ARG A 368 -5.50 16.73 8.30
C ARG A 368 -5.42 17.13 9.76
N ARG A 369 -4.23 17.53 10.24
CA ARG A 369 -4.06 18.09 11.58
C ARG A 369 -4.82 19.40 11.75
N GLU A 370 -4.84 20.25 10.72
CA GLU A 370 -5.67 21.47 10.74
C GLU A 370 -7.16 21.15 10.85
N ILE A 371 -7.67 20.19 10.07
CA ILE A 371 -9.06 19.70 10.20
C ILE A 371 -9.32 19.19 11.62
N GLN A 372 -8.45 18.35 12.18
CA GLN A 372 -8.59 17.85 13.54
C GLN A 372 -8.62 18.99 14.57
N GLN A 373 -7.76 20.01 14.41
CA GLN A 373 -7.75 21.17 15.29
C GLN A 373 -9.07 21.96 15.20
N PHE A 374 -9.62 22.14 14.00
CA PHE A 374 -10.94 22.75 13.83
C PHE A 374 -12.03 21.98 14.57
N LEU A 375 -12.03 20.66 14.46
CA LEU A 375 -13.01 19.79 15.13
C LEU A 375 -12.89 19.90 16.67
N ILE A 376 -11.67 19.84 17.20
CA ILE A 376 -11.44 19.99 18.65
C ILE A 376 -11.90 21.36 19.14
N ASN A 377 -11.59 22.43 18.41
CA ASN A 377 -12.03 23.79 18.75
C ASN A 377 -13.56 23.96 18.73
N ARG A 378 -14.28 23.05 18.06
CA ARG A 378 -15.75 22.99 18.06
C ARG A 378 -16.33 22.05 19.12
N GLY A 379 -15.48 21.41 19.93
CA GLY A 379 -15.89 20.57 21.06
C GLY A 379 -16.00 19.08 20.74
N TYR A 380 -15.48 18.61 19.60
CA TYR A 380 -15.45 17.18 19.28
C TYR A 380 -14.31 16.47 20.01
N ASP A 381 -14.63 15.40 20.77
CA ASP A 381 -13.62 14.46 21.28
C ASP A 381 -13.21 13.48 20.17
N ILE A 382 -12.16 13.84 19.44
CA ILE A 382 -11.58 13.00 18.38
C ILE A 382 -10.22 12.38 18.76
N GLY A 383 -9.72 12.65 19.96
CA GLY A 383 -8.37 12.27 20.38
C GLY A 383 -7.30 13.29 19.97
N ALA A 384 -6.09 12.80 19.67
CA ALA A 384 -4.93 13.63 19.38
C ALA A 384 -4.95 14.21 17.95
N VAL A 385 -4.25 15.33 17.77
CA VAL A 385 -4.02 15.98 16.47
C VAL A 385 -2.79 15.36 15.80
N ASP A 386 -2.96 14.16 15.25
CA ASP A 386 -1.89 13.33 14.68
C ASP A 386 -1.89 13.29 13.13
N GLY A 387 -2.92 13.84 12.49
CA GLY A 387 -3.15 13.79 11.04
C GLY A 387 -3.70 12.44 10.56
N LEU A 388 -3.98 11.50 11.47
CA LEU A 388 -4.58 10.21 11.18
C LEU A 388 -6.11 10.30 11.30
N ILE A 389 -6.79 10.01 10.20
CA ILE A 389 -8.26 10.14 10.14
C ILE A 389 -8.91 8.83 10.60
N GLY A 390 -8.96 8.67 11.92
CA GLY A 390 -9.66 7.58 12.61
C GLY A 390 -11.18 7.75 12.67
N ASP A 391 -11.87 6.77 13.23
CA ASP A 391 -13.35 6.69 13.19
C ASP A 391 -14.03 7.88 13.89
N LYS A 392 -13.54 8.28 15.07
CA LYS A 392 -14.05 9.47 15.77
C LYS A 392 -13.93 10.74 14.91
N THR A 393 -12.78 10.93 14.27
CA THR A 393 -12.55 12.05 13.35
C THR A 393 -13.50 11.99 12.15
N ARG A 394 -13.71 10.82 11.54
CA ARG A 394 -14.64 10.64 10.40
C ARG A 394 -16.08 10.98 10.79
N VAL A 395 -16.52 10.57 11.98
CA VAL A 395 -17.86 10.90 12.50
C VAL A 395 -18.00 12.41 12.69
N ALA A 396 -17.02 13.07 13.31
CA ALA A 396 -17.05 14.51 13.52
C ALA A 396 -17.03 15.29 12.19
N ILE A 397 -16.19 14.89 11.22
CA ILE A 397 -16.18 15.46 9.87
C ILE A 397 -17.55 15.33 9.21
N ARG A 398 -18.20 14.17 9.34
CA ARG A 398 -19.52 13.92 8.73
C ARG A 398 -20.57 14.90 9.27
N GLN A 399 -20.56 15.16 10.57
CA GLN A 399 -21.48 16.11 11.21
C GLN A 399 -21.21 17.54 10.75
N GLU A 400 -19.94 17.93 10.64
CA GLU A 400 -19.56 19.25 10.15
C GLU A 400 -19.87 19.45 8.66
N GLN A 401 -19.69 18.41 7.84
CA GLN A 401 -20.13 18.43 6.45
C GLN A 401 -21.64 18.68 6.35
N THR A 402 -22.46 17.97 7.13
CA THR A 402 -23.91 18.22 7.19
C THR A 402 -24.22 19.66 7.59
N ARG A 403 -23.56 20.19 8.63
CA ARG A 403 -23.76 21.57 9.11
C ARG A 403 -23.40 22.61 8.05
N LEU A 404 -22.35 22.34 7.28
CA LEU A 404 -21.83 23.24 6.24
C LEU A 404 -22.50 23.06 4.87
N GLY A 405 -23.51 22.17 4.76
CA GLY A 405 -24.19 21.89 3.50
C GLY A 405 -23.34 21.12 2.48
N LEU A 406 -22.30 20.43 2.95
CA LEU A 406 -21.46 19.54 2.14
C LEU A 406 -22.00 18.10 2.18
N ASN A 407 -21.56 17.28 1.23
CA ASN A 407 -21.86 15.84 1.23
C ASN A 407 -21.26 15.17 2.47
N PRO A 408 -22.07 14.50 3.32
CA PRO A 408 -21.63 13.94 4.60
C PRO A 408 -20.91 12.61 4.42
N THR A 409 -19.72 12.64 3.81
CA THR A 409 -18.89 11.46 3.52
C THR A 409 -18.05 11.01 4.72
N GLY A 410 -17.78 11.91 5.67
CA GLY A 410 -16.79 11.72 6.74
C GLY A 410 -15.34 11.81 6.25
N ARG A 411 -15.13 12.21 4.99
CA ARG A 411 -13.81 12.30 4.36
C ARG A 411 -13.15 13.64 4.66
N ALA A 412 -11.88 13.60 5.09
CA ALA A 412 -11.04 14.77 5.31
C ALA A 412 -10.51 15.36 3.98
N GLY A 413 -11.40 15.74 3.07
CA GLY A 413 -11.06 16.32 1.78
C GLY A 413 -10.79 17.83 1.84
N GLN A 414 -10.33 18.40 0.73
CA GLN A 414 -10.11 19.84 0.59
C GLN A 414 -11.39 20.67 0.71
N GLN A 415 -12.58 20.15 0.40
CA GLN A 415 -13.84 20.86 0.54
C GLN A 415 -14.13 21.23 2.01
N ILE A 416 -14.04 20.26 2.93
CA ILE A 416 -14.30 20.53 4.35
C ILE A 416 -13.24 21.46 4.94
N LEU A 417 -11.98 21.30 4.55
CA LEU A 417 -10.90 22.20 4.97
C LEU A 417 -11.13 23.64 4.50
N ARG A 418 -11.48 23.84 3.22
CA ARG A 418 -11.80 25.17 2.69
C ARG A 418 -12.99 25.79 3.42
N ALA A 419 -14.03 25.01 3.71
CA ALA A 419 -15.19 25.50 4.45
C ALA A 419 -14.81 25.94 5.88
N PHE A 420 -13.98 25.18 6.59
CA PHE A 420 -13.46 25.57 7.90
C PHE A 420 -12.62 26.84 7.86
N ARG A 421 -11.70 26.95 6.91
CA ARG A 421 -10.87 28.16 6.72
C ARG A 421 -11.72 29.39 6.40
N GLN A 422 -12.76 29.25 5.56
CA GLN A 422 -13.70 30.33 5.25
C GLN A 422 -14.49 30.79 6.47
N GLU A 423 -15.01 29.86 7.29
CA GLU A 423 -15.70 30.20 8.53
C GLU A 423 -14.76 30.92 9.52
N GLN A 424 -13.51 30.45 9.64
CA GLN A 424 -12.52 31.12 10.48
C GLN A 424 -12.23 32.55 10.01
N ALA A 425 -12.02 32.74 8.70
CA ALA A 425 -11.80 34.06 8.12
C ALA A 425 -12.99 35.00 8.37
N GLN A 426 -14.23 34.51 8.25
CA GLN A 426 -15.44 35.27 8.56
C GLN A 426 -15.50 35.69 10.03
N LYS A 427 -15.15 34.79 10.97
CA LYS A 427 -15.09 35.11 12.41
C LYS A 427 -14.01 36.13 12.76
N MET A 428 -12.91 36.19 12.00
CA MET A 428 -11.85 37.18 12.22
C MET A 428 -12.19 38.57 11.67
N MET A 429 -13.17 38.67 10.77
CA MET A 429 -13.66 39.93 10.20
C MET A 429 -14.82 40.56 10.99
N GLN A 430 -15.40 39.82 11.93
CA GLN A 430 -16.42 40.28 12.88
C GLN A 430 -15.76 40.64 14.20
#